data_AF-A0ABD2KP11-F1
#
_entry.id   AF-A0ABD2KP11-F1
#
_cell.length_a   1.000
_cell.length_b   1.000
_cell.length_c   1.000
_cell.angle_alpha   90.00
_cell.angle_beta   90.00
_cell.angle_gamma   90.00
#
_symmetry.space_group_name_H-M   'P 1'
#
loop_
_entity.id
_entity.type
_entity.pdbx_description
1 polymer ?
#
loop_
_entity_poly.entity_id
_entity_poly.type
_entity_poly.pdbx_seq_one_letter_code
_entity_poly.pdbx_strand_id
1 'polypeptide(L)'
;MRKVSSREEIVQQRVKVADAKIASSCRSPLRSKYQIGQLFSVTEASRQETGGGEGVQVVRNEPFEGESLFNGRFTSGQFTHKIYHLKSKVPVFLRAIMPKGSMTVHEQSWNAFPYCKTELTNPDYMKDDFLIRIETMHLSDRGTTKNALGLSKDVLNERKVVRIDIANDNEHLSAADILDNTRPSTFRSVNTGRGPLEQQWQTNCEPVMCAYKVITVKFKWLGLQTMVESYIQKQYPRLLCKFNRELFCWMDRWNGLTLAQIRLIEEETQRALDEMRKTGDPRGMTASER
;
A
#
# COMPACT_ATOMS: atom_id res chain seq x y z
N MET A 1 14.17 -2.30 -38.50
CA MET A 1 13.47 -1.67 -37.36
C MET A 1 13.33 -2.69 -36.25
N ARG A 2 14.14 -2.62 -35.18
CA ARG A 2 13.97 -3.48 -34.00
C ARG A 2 12.86 -2.88 -33.13
N LYS A 3 11.72 -3.56 -33.00
CA LYS A 3 10.72 -3.26 -31.96
C LYS A 3 11.38 -3.52 -30.61
N VAL A 4 11.77 -2.46 -29.90
CA VAL A 4 12.05 -2.55 -28.46
C VAL A 4 10.68 -2.70 -27.80
N SER A 5 10.26 -3.95 -27.57
CA SER A 5 9.11 -4.23 -26.72
C SER A 5 9.52 -3.93 -25.30
N SER A 6 9.13 -2.77 -24.78
CA SER A 6 9.18 -2.49 -23.34
C SER A 6 8.20 -3.47 -22.69
N ARG A 7 8.72 -4.56 -22.13
CA ARG A 7 7.91 -5.50 -21.36
C ARG A 7 7.56 -4.81 -20.04
N GLU A 8 6.31 -4.38 -19.90
CA GLU A 8 5.78 -3.94 -18.61
C GLU A 8 5.40 -5.18 -17.80
N GLU A 9 6.00 -5.39 -16.63
CA GLU A 9 5.63 -6.51 -15.76
C GLU A 9 4.42 -6.12 -14.89
N ILE A 10 3.38 -6.96 -14.92
CA ILE A 10 2.12 -6.74 -14.20
C ILE A 10 1.90 -7.86 -13.17
N VAL A 11 1.76 -7.47 -11.89
CA VAL A 11 1.49 -8.41 -10.79
C VAL A 11 0.16 -8.06 -10.14
N GLN A 12 -0.74 -9.04 -10.07
CA GLN A 12 -1.97 -8.93 -9.31
C GLN A 12 -1.80 -9.56 -7.93
N GLN A 13 -1.90 -8.74 -6.89
CA GLN A 13 -1.83 -9.16 -5.49
C GLN A 13 -3.24 -9.18 -4.89
N ARG A 14 -3.57 -10.26 -4.19
CA ARG A 14 -4.83 -10.42 -3.45
C ARG A 14 -4.50 -10.44 -1.97
N VAL A 15 -4.88 -9.37 -1.28
CA VAL A 15 -4.75 -9.29 0.17
C VAL A 15 -6.10 -9.59 0.80
N LYS A 16 -6.17 -10.65 1.60
CA LYS A 16 -7.36 -10.94 2.40
C LYS A 16 -7.24 -10.19 3.72
N VAL A 17 -8.33 -9.58 4.15
CA VAL A 17 -8.41 -8.89 5.44
C VAL A 17 -9.65 -9.43 6.15
N ALA A 18 -9.44 -10.10 7.27
CA ALA A 18 -10.53 -10.50 8.16
C ALA A 18 -10.85 -9.36 9.12
N ASP A 19 -12.12 -9.28 9.45
CA ASP A 19 -12.69 -8.32 10.39
C ASP A 19 -13.79 -9.12 11.08
N ALA A 20 -13.56 -9.75 12.24
CA ALA A 20 -14.53 -10.71 12.79
C ALA A 20 -15.58 -10.14 13.78
N LYS A 21 -16.83 -10.62 13.77
CA LYS A 21 -18.00 -10.24 14.61
C LYS A 21 -18.06 -8.79 15.16
N ILE A 22 -18.92 -7.95 14.58
CA ILE A 22 -19.30 -6.66 15.18
C ILE A 22 -20.45 -6.90 16.17
N ALA A 23 -20.25 -6.57 17.44
CA ALA A 23 -21.30 -6.57 18.45
C ALA A 23 -22.43 -5.59 18.07
N SER A 24 -23.66 -5.94 18.46
CA SER A 24 -24.97 -5.56 17.90
C SER A 24 -25.39 -4.08 17.88
N SER A 25 -24.49 -3.10 18.04
CA SER A 25 -24.84 -1.66 18.01
C SER A 25 -24.17 -0.86 16.88
N CYS A 26 -23.09 -1.33 16.26
CA CYS A 26 -22.37 -0.59 15.20
C CYS A 26 -22.74 -1.09 13.79
N ARG A 27 -23.70 -0.42 13.12
CA ARG A 27 -24.24 -0.79 11.79
C ARG A 27 -23.35 -0.44 10.57
N SER A 28 -22.08 -0.08 10.75
CA SER A 28 -21.21 0.33 9.64
C SER A 28 -20.75 -0.87 8.79
N PRO A 29 -20.93 -0.89 7.46
CA PRO A 29 -20.46 -1.99 6.61
C PRO A 29 -18.95 -2.21 6.74
N LEU A 30 -18.50 -3.46 6.68
CA LEU A 30 -17.08 -3.84 6.74
C LEU A 30 -16.16 -2.93 5.91
N ARG A 31 -16.55 -2.64 4.66
CA ARG A 31 -15.75 -1.82 3.75
C ARG A 31 -15.50 -0.41 4.30
N SER A 32 -16.49 0.19 4.97
CA SER A 32 -16.32 1.52 5.58
C SER A 32 -15.33 1.49 6.75
N LYS A 33 -15.30 0.42 7.54
CA LYS A 33 -14.29 0.22 8.59
C LYS A 33 -12.89 0.05 8.02
N TYR A 34 -12.76 -0.73 6.94
CA TYR A 34 -11.48 -0.88 6.27
C TYR A 34 -10.96 0.46 5.74
N GLN A 35 -11.82 1.31 5.19
CA GLN A 35 -11.42 2.65 4.73
C GLN A 35 -10.80 3.47 5.87
N ILE A 36 -11.43 3.50 7.05
CA ILE A 36 -10.92 4.19 8.25
C ILE A 36 -9.58 3.58 8.70
N GLY A 37 -9.53 2.25 8.85
CA GLY A 37 -8.32 1.54 9.26
C GLY A 37 -7.16 1.73 8.29
N GLN A 38 -7.43 1.71 6.98
CA GLN A 38 -6.43 1.96 5.94
C GLN A 38 -5.84 3.36 6.06
N LEU A 39 -6.67 4.40 6.17
CA LEU A 39 -6.20 5.78 6.29
C LEU A 39 -5.38 5.99 7.57
N PHE A 40 -5.84 5.43 8.70
CA PHE A 40 -5.09 5.43 9.95
C PHE A 40 -3.73 4.73 9.80
N SER A 41 -3.71 3.52 9.25
CA SER A 41 -2.47 2.74 9.08
C SER A 41 -1.50 3.40 8.10
N VAL A 42 -1.98 4.04 7.03
CA VAL A 42 -1.12 4.83 6.13
C VAL A 42 -0.47 5.98 6.88
N THR A 43 -1.22 6.65 7.76
CA THR A 43 -0.74 7.76 8.57
C THR A 43 0.34 7.31 9.55
N GLU A 44 0.09 6.21 10.27
CA GLU A 44 1.05 5.61 11.20
C GLU A 44 2.29 5.04 10.52
N ALA A 45 2.13 4.33 9.41
CA ALA A 45 3.25 3.84 8.61
C ALA A 45 4.11 5.00 8.10
N SER A 46 3.49 6.11 7.68
CA SER A 46 4.23 7.31 7.26
C SER A 46 5.09 7.87 8.40
N ARG A 47 4.59 7.87 9.64
CA ARG A 47 5.36 8.29 10.82
C ARG A 47 6.55 7.36 11.11
N GLN A 48 6.35 6.06 10.98
CA GLN A 48 7.41 5.06 11.21
C GLN A 48 8.53 5.13 10.16
N GLU A 49 8.22 5.59 8.95
CA GLU A 49 9.16 5.65 7.83
C GLU A 49 9.83 7.03 7.66
N THR A 50 9.51 8.01 8.51
CA THR A 50 9.98 9.40 8.37
C THR A 50 10.93 9.80 9.49
N GLY A 51 12.09 10.36 9.11
CA GLY A 51 13.15 10.77 10.02
C GLY A 51 14.45 11.09 9.29
N GLY A 52 15.28 11.99 9.83
CA GLY A 52 16.66 12.18 9.36
C GLY A 52 16.81 12.60 7.89
N GLY A 53 15.88 13.43 7.39
CA GLY A 53 15.90 13.90 6.00
C GLY A 53 15.35 12.90 4.99
N GLU A 54 14.72 11.81 5.44
CA GLU A 54 14.10 10.75 4.64
C GLU A 54 12.64 10.53 5.06
N GLY A 55 11.86 9.87 4.19
CA GLY A 55 10.47 9.50 4.46
C GLY A 55 9.44 10.33 3.68
N VAL A 56 8.29 10.55 4.29
CA VAL A 56 7.08 11.03 3.60
C VAL A 56 6.89 12.53 3.81
N GLN A 57 6.71 13.26 2.71
CA GLN A 57 6.23 14.64 2.71
C GLN A 57 4.85 14.68 2.06
N VAL A 58 3.85 15.22 2.75
CA VAL A 58 2.49 15.39 2.17
C VAL A 58 2.40 16.78 1.56
N VAL A 59 2.22 16.84 0.23
CA VAL A 59 2.15 18.09 -0.54
C VAL A 59 0.70 18.56 -0.68
N ARG A 60 -0.22 17.63 -0.99
CA ARG A 60 -1.66 17.90 -1.07
C ARG A 60 -2.45 16.75 -0.46
N ASN A 61 -3.54 17.10 0.19
CA ASN A 61 -4.57 16.17 0.66
C ASN A 61 -5.91 16.90 0.57
N GLU A 62 -6.65 16.69 -0.50
CA GLU A 62 -7.86 17.45 -0.81
C GLU A 62 -8.92 16.57 -1.47
N PRO A 63 -10.22 16.86 -1.29
CA PRO A 63 -11.26 16.18 -2.07
C PRO A 63 -11.10 16.50 -3.57
N PHE A 64 -11.50 15.56 -4.42
CA PHE A 64 -11.61 15.79 -5.87
C PHE A 64 -13.01 15.44 -6.39
N GLU A 65 -13.40 16.08 -7.48
CA GLU A 65 -14.61 15.82 -8.25
C GLU A 65 -14.31 15.89 -9.76
N GLY A 66 -15.11 15.22 -10.58
CA GLY A 66 -15.02 15.26 -12.04
C GLY A 66 -13.95 14.36 -12.68
N GLU A 67 -13.02 13.80 -11.91
CA GLU A 67 -11.99 12.88 -12.43
C GLU A 67 -12.60 11.51 -12.73
N SER A 68 -12.65 11.13 -14.01
CA SER A 68 -13.22 9.85 -14.45
C SER A 68 -12.29 8.68 -14.14
N LEU A 69 -12.62 7.90 -13.11
CA LEU A 69 -11.89 6.73 -12.69
C LEU A 69 -12.65 5.44 -12.99
N PHE A 70 -11.90 4.39 -13.33
CA PHE A 70 -12.43 3.06 -13.62
C PHE A 70 -13.57 3.08 -14.65
N ASN A 71 -13.29 3.64 -15.83
CA ASN A 71 -14.25 3.82 -16.94
C ASN A 71 -15.47 4.68 -16.54
N GLY A 72 -15.25 5.76 -15.78
CA GLY A 72 -16.31 6.69 -15.37
C GLY A 72 -17.21 6.19 -14.25
N ARG A 73 -16.91 5.04 -13.64
CA ARG A 73 -17.70 4.49 -12.53
C ARG A 73 -17.49 5.23 -11.22
N PHE A 74 -16.37 5.92 -11.07
CA PHE A 74 -16.09 6.75 -9.91
C PHE A 74 -15.60 8.12 -10.38
N THR A 75 -16.17 9.19 -9.83
CA THR A 75 -15.91 10.57 -10.28
C THR A 75 -15.53 11.52 -9.15
N SER A 76 -15.54 11.05 -7.90
CA SER A 76 -15.19 11.84 -6.73
C SER A 76 -14.51 10.99 -5.67
N GLY A 77 -13.78 11.64 -4.77
CA GLY A 77 -13.04 10.98 -3.72
C GLY A 77 -12.03 11.90 -3.06
N GLN A 78 -10.95 11.33 -2.52
CA GLN A 78 -9.83 12.09 -1.97
C GLN A 78 -8.61 11.97 -2.88
N PHE A 79 -7.99 13.10 -3.19
CA PHE A 79 -6.71 13.17 -3.86
C PHE A 79 -5.61 13.43 -2.83
N THR A 80 -4.50 12.70 -2.96
CA THR A 80 -3.28 12.98 -2.21
C THR A 80 -2.09 13.04 -3.14
N HIS A 81 -1.20 14.00 -2.87
CA HIS A 81 0.11 14.07 -3.48
C HIS A 81 1.15 14.03 -2.38
N LYS A 82 2.01 13.02 -2.40
CA LYS A 82 3.11 12.83 -1.46
C LYS A 82 4.44 12.74 -2.21
N ILE A 83 5.51 13.13 -1.53
CA ILE A 83 6.88 12.96 -2.01
C ILE A 83 7.60 12.05 -1.02
N TYR A 84 8.08 10.92 -1.51
CA TYR A 84 8.92 10.00 -0.77
C TYR A 84 10.39 10.37 -1.00
N HIS A 85 11.09 10.70 0.08
CA HIS A 85 12.53 10.98 0.10
C HIS A 85 13.26 9.69 0.47
N LEU A 86 13.74 8.95 -0.53
CA LEU A 86 14.12 7.54 -0.39
C LEU A 86 15.61 7.27 -0.16
N LYS A 87 16.45 8.30 0.02
CA LYS A 87 17.93 8.22 0.08
C LYS A 87 18.50 6.85 0.52
N SER A 88 18.51 6.53 1.83
CA SER A 88 19.03 5.24 2.34
C SER A 88 18.07 4.05 2.17
N LYS A 89 16.83 4.30 1.77
CA LYS A 89 15.77 3.31 1.54
C LYS A 89 15.81 2.68 0.13
N VAL A 90 16.62 3.20 -0.78
CA VAL A 90 16.88 2.62 -2.11
C VAL A 90 18.03 1.59 -2.03
N PRO A 91 18.00 0.49 -2.82
CA PRO A 91 19.10 -0.47 -2.93
C PRO A 91 20.46 0.17 -3.24
N VAL A 92 21.55 -0.38 -2.69
CA VAL A 92 22.91 0.15 -2.89
C VAL A 92 23.26 0.31 -4.36
N PHE A 93 22.94 -0.69 -5.20
CA PHE A 93 23.27 -0.64 -6.62
C PHE A 93 22.57 0.51 -7.36
N LEU A 94 21.32 0.83 -7.00
CA LEU A 94 20.60 1.98 -7.56
C LEU A 94 21.17 3.30 -7.02
N ARG A 95 21.52 3.35 -5.73
CA ARG A 95 22.15 4.55 -5.13
C ARG A 95 23.50 4.87 -5.75
N ALA A 96 24.26 3.86 -6.17
CA ALA A 96 25.57 4.05 -6.78
C ALA A 96 25.52 4.71 -8.17
N ILE A 97 24.40 4.56 -8.88
CA ILE A 97 24.25 5.05 -10.27
C ILE A 97 23.30 6.25 -10.39
N MET A 98 22.44 6.49 -9.40
CA MET A 98 21.49 7.61 -9.40
C MET A 98 22.15 8.89 -8.84
N PRO A 99 21.97 10.05 -9.49
CA PRO A 99 22.36 11.34 -8.91
C PRO A 99 21.76 11.55 -7.52
N LYS A 100 22.48 12.18 -6.59
CA LYS A 100 22.03 12.39 -5.21
C LYS A 100 20.68 13.12 -5.09
N GLY A 101 20.32 13.94 -6.08
CA GLY A 101 19.06 14.68 -6.15
C GLY A 101 17.88 13.92 -6.78
N SER A 102 18.09 12.75 -7.38
CA SER A 102 17.03 12.00 -8.10
C SER A 102 16.31 10.96 -7.22
N MET A 103 16.59 10.91 -5.92
CA MET A 103 16.07 9.92 -4.98
C MET A 103 14.70 10.31 -4.37
N THR A 104 13.89 11.03 -5.13
CA THR A 104 12.51 11.40 -4.77
C THR A 104 11.53 10.62 -5.62
N VAL A 105 10.43 10.15 -5.02
CA VAL A 105 9.33 9.53 -5.75
C VAL A 105 8.06 10.29 -5.41
N HIS A 106 7.38 10.78 -6.44
CA HIS A 106 6.10 11.47 -6.31
C HIS A 106 4.99 10.44 -6.37
N GLU A 107 4.23 10.32 -5.30
CA GLU A 107 3.01 9.53 -5.25
C GLU A 107 1.81 10.44 -5.42
N GLN A 108 1.02 10.19 -6.47
CA GLN A 108 -0.31 10.78 -6.64
C GLN A 108 -1.33 9.66 -6.47
N SER A 109 -2.27 9.83 -5.54
CA SER A 109 -3.30 8.83 -5.26
C SER A 109 -4.70 9.44 -5.31
N TRP A 110 -5.56 8.82 -6.10
CA TRP A 110 -6.98 9.09 -6.20
C TRP A 110 -7.75 7.97 -5.49
N ASN A 111 -8.21 8.27 -4.28
CA ASN A 111 -8.98 7.35 -3.46
C ASN A 111 -10.49 7.61 -3.64
N ALA A 112 -11.09 6.87 -4.57
CA ALA A 112 -12.54 6.84 -4.80
C ALA A 112 -13.13 5.53 -4.26
N PHE A 113 -12.94 5.29 -2.97
CA PHE A 113 -13.25 4.03 -2.32
C PHE A 113 -14.65 3.50 -2.71
N PRO A 114 -14.78 2.23 -3.15
CA PRO A 114 -13.85 1.11 -2.98
C PRO A 114 -12.73 1.00 -4.02
N TYR A 115 -12.66 1.88 -5.02
CA TYR A 115 -11.58 1.90 -5.99
C TYR A 115 -10.50 2.92 -5.60
N CYS A 116 -9.24 2.56 -5.80
CA CYS A 116 -8.13 3.49 -5.62
C CYS A 116 -7.17 3.37 -6.79
N LYS A 117 -6.70 4.50 -7.31
CA LYS A 117 -5.61 4.56 -8.29
C LYS A 117 -4.46 5.32 -7.66
N THR A 118 -3.27 4.75 -7.66
CA THR A 118 -2.04 5.41 -7.22
C THR A 118 -0.99 5.32 -8.32
N GLU A 119 -0.32 6.43 -8.60
CA GLU A 119 0.79 6.50 -9.54
C GLU A 119 2.03 7.05 -8.82
N LEU A 120 3.13 6.31 -8.91
CA LEU A 120 4.42 6.71 -8.41
C LEU A 120 5.32 7.05 -9.60
N THR A 121 5.84 8.27 -9.62
CA THR A 121 6.68 8.80 -10.70
C THR A 121 7.94 9.45 -10.14
N ASN A 122 8.91 9.71 -11.01
CA ASN A 122 10.15 10.40 -10.67
C ASN A 122 10.35 11.54 -11.69
N PRO A 123 9.56 12.63 -11.56
CA PRO A 123 9.44 13.65 -12.61
C PRO A 123 10.75 14.40 -12.85
N ASP A 124 11.59 14.54 -11.84
CA ASP A 124 12.81 15.34 -11.91
C ASP A 124 13.96 14.65 -12.66
N TYR A 125 13.92 13.32 -12.81
CA TYR A 125 15.02 12.56 -13.41
C TYR A 125 14.56 11.54 -14.44
N MET A 126 13.81 10.51 -14.05
CA MET A 126 13.37 9.47 -14.98
C MET A 126 12.20 9.90 -15.88
N LYS A 127 11.41 10.91 -15.48
CA LYS A 127 10.24 11.38 -16.25
C LYS A 127 9.33 10.20 -16.64
N ASP A 128 9.05 10.05 -17.93
CA ASP A 128 8.18 9.00 -18.49
C ASP A 128 8.83 7.60 -18.48
N ASP A 129 10.12 7.50 -18.17
CA ASP A 129 10.86 6.25 -18.10
C ASP A 129 10.70 5.55 -16.73
N PHE A 130 9.98 6.14 -15.76
CA PHE A 130 9.60 5.46 -14.51
C PHE A 130 8.13 5.70 -14.14
N LEU A 131 7.40 4.61 -13.99
CA LEU A 131 6.03 4.60 -13.47
C LEU A 131 5.81 3.34 -12.65
N ILE A 132 5.24 3.49 -11.45
CA ILE A 132 4.55 2.40 -10.79
C ILE A 132 3.09 2.79 -10.63
N ARG A 133 2.20 2.04 -11.27
CA ARG A 133 0.75 2.21 -11.13
C ARG A 133 0.19 1.11 -10.24
N ILE A 134 -0.55 1.50 -9.22
CA ILE A 134 -1.27 0.60 -8.31
C ILE A 134 -2.75 0.92 -8.43
N GLU A 135 -3.52 -0.03 -8.96
CA GLU A 135 -4.97 0.04 -8.97
C GLU A 135 -5.53 -0.96 -7.96
N THR A 136 -6.47 -0.52 -7.13
CA THR A 136 -7.06 -1.34 -6.08
C THR A 136 -8.58 -1.37 -6.20
N MET A 137 -9.17 -2.54 -6.04
CA MET A 137 -10.60 -2.72 -5.80
C MET A 137 -10.82 -3.47 -4.48
N HIS A 138 -11.63 -2.91 -3.58
CA HIS A 138 -11.97 -3.52 -2.30
C HIS A 138 -13.35 -4.18 -2.36
N LEU A 139 -13.39 -5.52 -2.27
CA LEU A 139 -14.62 -6.30 -2.37
C LEU A 139 -14.90 -7.07 -1.08
N SER A 140 -16.18 -7.27 -0.77
CA SER A 140 -16.63 -8.08 0.37
C SER A 140 -16.68 -9.56 -0.03
N ASP A 141 -15.54 -10.12 -0.41
CA ASP A 141 -15.39 -11.54 -0.75
C ASP A 141 -14.08 -12.12 -0.18
N ARG A 142 -13.85 -13.40 -0.43
CA ARG A 142 -12.64 -14.14 0.00
C ARG A 142 -11.56 -14.19 -1.07
N GLY A 143 -11.50 -13.19 -1.96
CA GLY A 143 -10.55 -13.18 -3.07
C GLY A 143 -10.98 -14.11 -4.21
N THR A 144 -12.29 -14.33 -4.39
CA THR A 144 -12.87 -15.25 -5.39
C THR A 144 -13.27 -14.55 -6.69
N THR A 145 -13.61 -13.26 -6.67
CA THR A 145 -13.87 -12.48 -7.88
C THR A 145 -12.70 -12.57 -8.86
N LYS A 146 -13.01 -12.97 -10.10
CA LYS A 146 -12.06 -13.02 -11.21
C LYS A 146 -12.02 -11.65 -11.89
N ASN A 147 -10.83 -11.15 -12.22
CA ASN A 147 -10.64 -9.89 -12.93
C ASN A 147 -11.38 -8.66 -12.32
N ALA A 148 -11.27 -8.47 -10.99
CA ALA A 148 -11.95 -7.38 -10.28
C ALA A 148 -11.67 -5.97 -10.82
N LEU A 149 -10.55 -5.79 -11.54
CA LEU A 149 -10.13 -4.52 -12.13
C LEU A 149 -10.30 -4.48 -13.66
N GLY A 150 -11.04 -5.42 -14.26
CA GLY A 150 -11.40 -5.36 -15.68
C GLY A 150 -10.22 -5.30 -16.65
N LEU A 151 -9.10 -5.96 -16.31
CA LEU A 151 -7.91 -6.02 -17.16
C LEU A 151 -8.25 -6.60 -18.54
N SER A 152 -7.56 -6.12 -19.58
CA SER A 152 -7.65 -6.68 -20.93
C SER A 152 -7.20 -8.14 -20.94
N LYS A 153 -7.64 -8.92 -21.94
CA LYS A 153 -7.31 -10.36 -22.03
C LYS A 153 -5.80 -10.61 -22.02
N ASP A 154 -5.04 -9.79 -22.73
CA ASP A 154 -3.58 -9.95 -22.84
C ASP A 154 -2.90 -9.74 -21.49
N VAL A 155 -3.20 -8.61 -20.83
CA VAL A 155 -2.71 -8.32 -19.47
C VAL A 155 -3.16 -9.39 -18.46
N LEU A 156 -4.40 -9.87 -18.59
CA LEU A 156 -4.96 -10.89 -17.72
C LEU A 156 -4.22 -12.23 -17.80
N ASN A 157 -3.70 -12.56 -18.99
CA ASN A 157 -2.98 -13.80 -19.26
C ASN A 157 -1.51 -13.72 -18.82
N GLU A 158 -0.89 -12.55 -18.91
CA GLU A 158 0.51 -12.34 -18.50
C GLU A 158 0.68 -12.09 -17.00
N ARG A 159 -0.38 -11.66 -16.31
CA ARG A 159 -0.28 -11.32 -14.88
C ARG A 159 0.19 -12.50 -14.03
N LYS A 160 0.96 -12.18 -13.00
CA LYS A 160 1.21 -13.10 -11.88
C LYS A 160 0.22 -12.83 -10.75
N VAL A 161 -0.48 -13.86 -10.26
CA VAL A 161 -1.36 -13.73 -9.08
C VAL A 161 -0.60 -14.13 -7.82
N VAL A 162 -0.47 -13.21 -6.86
CA VAL A 162 0.10 -13.45 -5.53
C VAL A 162 -1.01 -13.32 -4.49
N ARG A 163 -1.12 -14.29 -3.56
CA ARG A 163 -2.04 -14.22 -2.43
C ARG A 163 -1.24 -13.92 -1.18
N ILE A 164 -1.66 -12.93 -0.41
CA ILE A 164 -0.95 -12.52 0.80
C ILE A 164 -1.76 -13.00 2.01
N ASP A 165 -1.14 -13.86 2.82
CA ASP A 165 -1.66 -14.29 4.12
C ASP A 165 -1.00 -13.49 5.24
N ILE A 166 -1.76 -12.55 5.83
CA ILE A 166 -1.24 -11.69 6.90
C ILE A 166 -0.94 -12.46 8.19
N ALA A 167 -1.48 -13.66 8.39
CA ALA A 167 -1.19 -14.48 9.58
C ALA A 167 0.06 -15.37 9.39
N ASN A 168 0.59 -15.48 8.18
CA ASN A 168 1.75 -16.33 7.88
C ASN A 168 3.06 -15.54 7.99
N ASP A 169 3.80 -15.77 9.07
CA ASP A 169 5.08 -15.12 9.32
C ASP A 169 6.21 -15.59 8.38
N ASN A 170 6.03 -16.72 7.72
CA ASN A 170 7.07 -17.34 6.89
C ASN A 170 6.97 -16.95 5.41
N GLU A 171 6.05 -16.05 5.04
CA GLU A 171 5.77 -15.69 3.66
C GLU A 171 5.89 -14.17 3.44
N HIS A 172 6.70 -13.79 2.44
CA HIS A 172 6.97 -12.41 2.00
C HIS A 172 7.69 -11.47 2.98
N LEU A 173 7.70 -11.76 4.29
CA LEU A 173 8.33 -10.92 5.31
C LEU A 173 9.79 -11.31 5.57
N SER A 174 10.58 -10.35 6.02
CA SER A 174 11.88 -10.60 6.64
C SER A 174 11.74 -10.69 8.16
N ALA A 175 12.74 -11.27 8.84
CA ALA A 175 12.74 -11.37 10.31
C ALA A 175 12.57 -10.00 11.01
N ALA A 176 13.09 -8.92 10.41
CA ALA A 176 12.98 -7.56 10.94
C ALA A 176 11.55 -6.97 10.83
N ASP A 177 10.70 -7.53 9.96
CA ASP A 177 9.32 -7.06 9.80
C ASP A 177 8.34 -7.74 10.77
N ILE A 178 8.78 -8.79 11.47
CA ILE A 178 7.94 -9.63 12.33
C ILE A 178 8.11 -9.17 13.78
N LEU A 179 7.24 -8.27 14.22
CA LEU A 179 7.20 -7.78 15.59
C LEU A 179 6.03 -8.39 16.35
N ASP A 180 6.21 -8.66 17.64
CA ASP A 180 5.17 -9.32 18.46
C ASP A 180 3.91 -8.45 18.62
N ASN A 181 4.06 -7.13 18.63
CA ASN A 181 2.94 -6.19 18.69
C ASN A 181 2.20 -6.00 17.34
N THR A 182 2.72 -6.55 16.24
CA THR A 182 2.10 -6.49 14.90
C THR A 182 1.95 -7.89 14.29
N ARG A 183 1.78 -8.91 15.15
CA ARG A 183 1.58 -10.30 14.76
C ARG A 183 0.10 -10.72 14.85
N PRO A 184 -0.61 -10.90 13.72
CA PRO A 184 -2.03 -11.25 13.74
C PRO A 184 -2.37 -12.62 14.35
N SER A 185 -1.42 -13.57 14.31
CA SER A 185 -1.59 -14.92 14.88
C SER A 185 -1.58 -14.95 16.41
N THR A 186 -1.19 -13.86 17.06
CA THR A 186 -1.20 -13.72 18.54
C THR A 186 -2.05 -12.53 19.01
N PHE A 187 -2.31 -11.56 18.14
CA PHE A 187 -3.10 -10.38 18.47
C PHE A 187 -4.59 -10.70 18.63
N ARG A 188 -5.16 -10.30 19.78
CA ARG A 188 -6.61 -10.25 20.00
C ARG A 188 -7.02 -8.83 20.37
N SER A 189 -7.93 -8.26 19.60
CA SER A 189 -8.50 -6.93 19.85
C SER A 189 -9.35 -6.94 21.12
N VAL A 190 -9.09 -6.00 22.03
CA VAL A 190 -9.88 -5.82 23.24
C VAL A 190 -11.23 -5.17 22.93
N ASN A 191 -11.26 -4.25 21.96
CA ASN A 191 -12.48 -3.48 21.64
C ASN A 191 -13.49 -4.30 20.83
N THR A 192 -13.04 -5.34 20.11
CA THR A 192 -13.90 -6.10 19.19
C THR A 192 -13.88 -7.61 19.44
N GLY A 193 -12.94 -8.12 20.23
CA GLY A 193 -12.75 -9.56 20.44
C GLY A 193 -12.11 -10.31 19.27
N ARG A 194 -11.76 -9.62 18.17
CA ARG A 194 -11.21 -10.20 16.93
C ARG A 194 -9.80 -10.72 17.10
N GLY A 195 -9.48 -11.72 16.30
CA GLY A 195 -8.19 -12.41 16.40
C GLY A 195 -8.14 -13.32 17.64
N PRO A 196 -7.05 -14.07 17.83
CA PRO A 196 -5.95 -14.23 16.89
C PRO A 196 -6.40 -14.87 15.57
N LEU A 197 -5.66 -14.59 14.50
CA LEU A 197 -5.87 -15.23 13.20
C LEU A 197 -5.16 -16.58 13.20
N GLU A 198 -5.92 -17.63 13.50
CA GLU A 198 -5.44 -19.01 13.53
C GLU A 198 -5.35 -19.62 12.12
N GLN A 199 -4.87 -20.86 12.04
CA GLN A 199 -4.82 -21.60 10.79
C GLN A 199 -6.21 -21.65 10.12
N GLN A 200 -6.27 -21.42 8.81
CA GLN A 200 -7.52 -21.36 8.03
C GLN A 200 -8.45 -20.19 8.38
N TRP A 201 -7.97 -19.12 9.03
CA TRP A 201 -8.76 -17.90 9.28
C TRP A 201 -9.41 -17.35 7.99
N GLN A 202 -8.78 -17.55 6.83
CA GLN A 202 -9.30 -17.10 5.53
C GLN A 202 -10.58 -17.81 5.10
N THR A 203 -10.95 -18.90 5.76
CA THR A 203 -12.21 -19.64 5.56
C THR A 203 -13.13 -19.50 6.76
N ASN A 204 -12.57 -19.51 7.98
CA ASN A 204 -13.34 -19.68 9.21
C ASN A 204 -13.70 -18.35 9.91
N CYS A 205 -13.08 -17.23 9.52
CA CYS A 205 -13.38 -15.91 10.11
C CYS A 205 -14.41 -15.14 9.28
N GLU A 206 -15.28 -14.42 9.99
CA GLU A 206 -16.27 -13.50 9.42
C GLU A 206 -16.52 -12.30 10.34
N PRO A 207 -16.75 -11.08 9.81
CA PRO A 207 -16.57 -10.65 8.42
C PRO A 207 -15.19 -10.86 7.75
N VAL A 208 -15.18 -10.79 6.42
CA VAL A 208 -13.97 -10.80 5.57
C VAL A 208 -14.14 -9.92 4.32
N MET A 209 -13.05 -9.31 3.87
CA MET A 209 -12.95 -8.61 2.59
C MET A 209 -11.63 -8.95 1.89
N CYS A 210 -11.54 -8.66 0.59
CA CYS A 210 -10.34 -8.80 -0.20
C CYS A 210 -10.02 -7.51 -0.95
N ALA A 211 -8.77 -7.04 -0.81
CA ALA A 211 -8.22 -5.98 -1.63
C ALA A 211 -7.53 -6.62 -2.84
N TYR A 212 -8.06 -6.34 -4.03
CA TYR A 212 -7.48 -6.73 -5.30
C TYR A 212 -6.59 -5.60 -5.80
N LYS A 213 -5.27 -5.79 -5.75
CA LYS A 213 -4.27 -4.79 -6.15
C LYS A 213 -3.60 -5.25 -7.43
N VAL A 214 -3.66 -4.45 -8.49
CA VAL A 214 -2.85 -4.66 -9.70
C VAL A 214 -1.73 -3.64 -9.67
N ILE A 215 -0.51 -4.15 -9.82
CA ILE A 215 0.71 -3.37 -9.73
C ILE A 215 1.43 -3.50 -11.07
N THR A 216 1.48 -2.40 -11.79
CA THR A 216 2.16 -2.26 -13.07
C THR A 216 3.43 -1.46 -12.83
N VAL A 217 4.58 -2.03 -13.20
CA VAL A 217 5.88 -1.36 -13.08
C VAL A 217 6.45 -1.15 -14.48
N LYS A 218 6.87 0.08 -14.75
CA LYS A 218 7.60 0.49 -15.93
C LYS A 218 8.88 1.17 -15.47
N PHE A 219 10.03 0.63 -15.85
CA PHE A 219 11.33 1.24 -15.59
C PHE A 219 12.24 1.08 -16.81
N LYS A 220 12.37 2.14 -17.61
CA LYS A 220 13.13 2.12 -18.86
C LYS A 220 14.52 2.71 -18.65
N TRP A 221 15.46 1.83 -18.34
CA TRP A 221 16.89 2.14 -18.27
C TRP A 221 17.71 1.05 -18.95
N LEU A 222 18.53 1.45 -19.93
CA LEU A 222 19.38 0.52 -20.68
C LEU A 222 20.28 -0.31 -19.74
N GLY A 223 20.11 -1.63 -19.77
CA GLY A 223 20.90 -2.58 -18.97
C GLY A 223 20.38 -2.84 -17.55
N LEU A 224 19.37 -2.11 -17.07
CA LEU A 224 18.85 -2.25 -15.70
C LEU A 224 17.34 -2.52 -15.62
N GLN A 225 16.61 -2.36 -16.73
CA GLN A 225 15.15 -2.51 -16.80
C GLN A 225 14.64 -3.75 -16.06
N THR A 226 14.92 -4.95 -16.56
CA THR A 226 14.36 -6.20 -16.02
C THR A 226 14.74 -6.42 -14.56
N MET A 227 15.96 -6.07 -14.18
CA MET A 227 16.46 -6.27 -12.82
C MET A 227 15.74 -5.36 -11.82
N VAL A 228 15.51 -4.08 -12.17
CA VAL A 228 14.81 -3.12 -11.31
C VAL A 228 13.31 -3.39 -11.27
N GLU A 229 12.68 -3.70 -12.42
CA GLU A 229 11.26 -4.07 -12.46
C GLU A 229 10.98 -5.31 -11.59
N SER A 230 11.79 -6.36 -11.75
CA SER A 230 11.70 -7.56 -10.91
C SER A 230 11.98 -7.27 -9.43
N TYR A 231 12.92 -6.38 -9.12
CA TYR A 231 13.19 -5.98 -7.73
C TYR A 231 11.97 -5.30 -7.10
N ILE A 232 11.43 -4.27 -7.75
CA ILE A 232 10.26 -3.52 -7.28
C ILE A 232 9.07 -4.48 -7.09
N GLN A 233 8.80 -5.35 -8.06
CA GLN A 233 7.70 -6.32 -7.99
C GLN A 233 7.83 -7.28 -6.80
N LYS A 234 9.06 -7.64 -6.39
CA LYS A 234 9.30 -8.48 -5.20
C LYS A 234 9.12 -7.73 -3.87
N GLN A 235 9.28 -6.41 -3.85
CA GLN A 235 9.10 -5.61 -2.63
C GLN A 235 7.62 -5.41 -2.28
N TYR A 236 6.72 -5.41 -3.26
CA TYR A 236 5.29 -5.17 -3.00
C TYR A 236 4.61 -6.22 -2.12
N PRO A 237 4.80 -7.54 -2.30
CA PRO A 237 4.25 -8.53 -1.39
C PRO A 237 4.70 -8.33 0.06
N ARG A 238 5.98 -7.99 0.27
CA ARG A 238 6.54 -7.67 1.59
C ARG A 238 5.86 -6.44 2.20
N LEU A 239 5.83 -5.34 1.45
CA LEU A 239 5.22 -4.08 1.87
C LEU A 239 3.74 -4.25 2.22
N LEU A 240 2.96 -4.90 1.35
CA LEU A 240 1.54 -5.12 1.57
C LEU A 240 1.26 -6.09 2.71
N CYS A 241 2.09 -7.14 2.88
CA CYS A 241 1.95 -8.06 4.00
C CYS A 241 2.17 -7.31 5.32
N LYS A 242 3.30 -6.61 5.47
CA LYS A 242 3.61 -5.81 6.67
C LYS A 242 2.51 -4.79 6.98
N PHE A 243 2.12 -4.00 5.97
CA PHE A 243 1.08 -2.97 6.14
C PHE A 243 -0.25 -3.55 6.62
N ASN A 244 -0.72 -4.66 6.05
CA ASN A 244 -2.03 -5.21 6.42
C ASN A 244 -1.99 -5.97 7.76
N ARG A 245 -0.82 -6.47 8.18
CA ARG A 245 -0.61 -6.98 9.55
C ARG A 245 -0.73 -5.88 10.58
N GLU A 246 -0.02 -4.78 10.34
CA GLU A 246 -0.09 -3.57 11.16
C GLU A 246 -1.51 -3.02 11.24
N LEU A 247 -2.21 -2.94 10.11
CA LEU A 247 -3.62 -2.54 10.06
C LEU A 247 -4.51 -3.40 10.95
N PHE A 248 -4.35 -4.72 10.90
CA PHE A 248 -5.11 -5.65 11.72
C PHE A 248 -4.77 -5.50 13.22
N CYS A 249 -3.48 -5.42 13.56
CA CYS A 249 -3.03 -5.32 14.96
C CYS A 249 -3.25 -3.94 15.57
N TRP A 250 -3.41 -2.88 14.77
CA TRP A 250 -3.77 -1.55 15.25
C TRP A 250 -5.28 -1.33 15.36
N MET A 251 -6.09 -2.37 15.20
CA MET A 251 -7.54 -2.25 15.19
C MET A 251 -8.13 -1.56 16.39
N ASP A 252 -7.60 -1.77 17.59
CA ASP A 252 -8.10 -1.09 18.79
C ASP A 252 -7.84 0.43 18.77
N ARG A 253 -6.90 0.89 17.94
CA ARG A 253 -6.54 2.31 17.81
C ARG A 253 -7.43 3.06 16.82
N TRP A 254 -7.97 2.36 15.81
CA TRP A 254 -8.78 2.99 14.76
C TRP A 254 -10.25 2.57 14.75
N ASN A 255 -10.61 1.43 15.34
CA ASN A 255 -12.00 0.99 15.39
C ASN A 255 -12.81 1.92 16.30
N GLY A 256 -13.82 2.57 15.73
CA GLY A 256 -14.63 3.59 16.41
C GLY A 256 -14.33 5.02 15.97
N LEU A 257 -13.24 5.25 15.24
CA LEU A 257 -12.97 6.54 14.63
C LEU A 257 -13.95 6.81 13.47
N THR A 258 -14.33 8.07 13.31
CA THR A 258 -15.08 8.57 12.17
C THR A 258 -14.13 9.05 11.07
N LEU A 259 -14.64 9.19 9.84
CA LEU A 259 -13.84 9.74 8.74
C LEU A 259 -13.35 11.16 9.06
N ALA A 260 -14.16 11.98 9.73
CA ALA A 260 -13.77 13.32 10.16
C ALA A 260 -12.60 13.31 11.16
N GLN A 261 -12.62 12.41 12.15
CA GLN A 261 -11.52 12.23 13.09
C GLN A 261 -10.24 11.76 12.39
N ILE A 262 -10.35 10.89 11.39
CA ILE A 262 -9.21 10.47 10.57
C ILE A 262 -8.61 11.65 9.81
N ARG A 263 -9.42 12.55 9.25
CA ARG A 263 -8.90 13.75 8.57
C ARG A 263 -8.11 14.65 9.52
N LEU A 264 -8.59 14.85 10.76
CA LEU A 264 -7.85 15.59 11.78
C LEU A 264 -6.49 14.92 12.09
N ILE A 265 -6.49 13.58 12.24
CA ILE A 265 -5.25 12.81 12.46
C ILE A 265 -4.28 12.94 11.27
N GLU A 266 -4.78 12.92 10.03
CA GLU A 266 -3.97 13.14 8.83
C GLU A 266 -3.35 14.55 8.81
N GLU A 267 -4.12 15.60 9.13
CA GLU A 267 -3.65 16.99 9.18
C GLU A 267 -2.60 17.23 10.28
N GLU A 268 -2.82 16.67 11.47
CA GLU A 268 -1.82 16.70 12.55
C GLU A 268 -0.55 15.95 12.15
N THR A 269 -0.71 14.80 11.50
CA THR A 269 0.43 13.99 11.06
C THR A 269 1.21 14.66 9.95
N GLN A 270 0.55 15.30 8.99
CA GLN A 270 1.23 16.05 7.94
C GLN A 270 2.19 17.09 8.54
N ARG A 271 1.72 17.85 9.54
CA ARG A 271 2.55 18.82 10.26
C ARG A 271 3.73 18.16 10.98
N ALA A 272 3.48 17.06 11.69
CA ALA A 272 4.52 16.32 12.40
C ALA A 272 5.56 15.69 11.47
N LEU A 273 5.15 15.14 10.31
CA LEU A 273 6.05 14.53 9.34
C LEU A 273 7.04 15.53 8.77
N ASP A 274 6.61 16.76 8.50
CA ASP A 274 7.50 17.81 7.99
C ASP A 274 8.58 18.19 9.02
N GLU A 275 8.25 18.16 10.32
CA GLU A 275 9.18 18.42 11.41
C GLU A 275 10.12 17.22 11.66
N MET A 276 9.57 16.00 11.71
CA MET A 276 10.32 14.74 11.82
C MET A 276 11.25 14.53 10.62
N ARG A 277 10.89 14.99 9.43
CA ARG A 277 11.80 14.90 8.28
C ARG A 277 12.99 15.85 8.44
N LYS A 278 12.80 17.02 9.05
CA LYS A 278 13.88 17.99 9.30
C LYS A 278 14.75 17.62 10.50
N THR A 279 14.23 16.83 11.44
CA THR A 279 14.84 16.57 12.75
C THR A 279 14.93 15.08 13.10
N GLY A 280 15.93 14.67 13.88
CA GLY A 280 16.08 13.27 14.33
C GLY A 280 16.76 12.34 13.32
N ASP A 281 16.75 11.04 13.61
CA ASP A 281 17.49 10.02 12.84
C ASP A 281 16.63 9.28 11.79
N PRO A 282 17.24 8.76 10.70
CA PRO A 282 16.57 7.88 9.74
C PRO A 282 16.03 6.60 10.40
N ARG A 283 14.83 6.16 9.98
CA ARG A 283 14.09 5.04 10.60
C ARG A 283 13.19 4.31 9.59
N GLY A 284 12.64 3.17 9.98
CA GLY A 284 11.70 2.38 9.17
C GLY A 284 12.37 1.33 8.27
N MET A 285 11.65 0.83 7.27
CA MET A 285 12.14 -0.19 6.35
C MET A 285 13.35 0.30 5.53
N THR A 286 14.30 -0.61 5.35
CA THR A 286 15.44 -0.49 4.44
C THR A 286 15.27 -1.47 3.29
N ALA A 287 15.85 -1.15 2.13
CA ALA A 287 15.91 -2.05 0.99
C ALA A 287 16.56 -3.38 1.39
N SER A 288 15.87 -4.50 1.20
CA SER A 288 16.51 -5.82 1.31
C SER A 288 17.35 -6.08 0.07
N GLU A 289 18.57 -6.57 0.25
CA GLU A 289 19.48 -6.98 -0.83
C GLU A 289 19.38 -8.48 -1.16
N ARG A 290 18.49 -9.20 -0.47
CA ARG A 290 18.19 -10.63 -0.66
C ARG A 290 16.83 -10.81 -1.31
#